data_AF-Q0U1M3-F1
#
_entry.id   AF-Q0U1M3-F1
#
_cell.length_a   1.000
_cell.length_b   1.000
_cell.length_c   1.000
_cell.angle_alpha   90.00
_cell.angle_beta   90.00
_cell.angle_gamma   90.00
#
_symmetry.space_group_name_H-M   'P 1'
#
loop_
_entity.id
_entity.type
_entity.pdbx_description
1 polymer ?
#
loop_
_entity_poly.entity_id
_entity_poly.type
_entity_poly.pdbx_seq_one_letter_code
_entity_poly.pdbx_strand_id
1 'polypeptide(L)'
;MSGNQTSPTVCASSTSTSTLRDTDHSIGSPELPPRASRRLLAAATSRLPSSRLKGAPGAIVFHPEDDTDSEIELFPTKSRKGSKRQKVNHPNDDENDGHRARISISPSPDSDIESVQQLALVHPVIKRARRIIDPQNAADATLIASTSRAGADYYDSDAEDLTGPIKGMKDTANHFRNVKWGAYATDKSNDAEFPTTPVFRAFVPGRFERLADGTAFDQKRKLIVKLTDAKGTKHIYANPPPREWTNQDAITALNKKTVQQIRRNTDVKFRAGVNEYVEVERAWILAHLKDGGPEHSWARFVNEFNKEFAGKVVEGAKDERPMRSQSSLSKEVSGRKEFYGKGVVPVLSKAAKK
;
A
#
# COMPACT_ATOMS: atom_id res chain seq x y z
N MET A 1 65.02 -35.48 24.51
CA MET A 1 63.78 -35.52 25.30
C MET A 1 62.71 -36.18 24.47
N SER A 2 62.35 -37.40 24.88
CA SER A 2 61.16 -38.18 24.47
C SER A 2 59.92 -37.27 24.50
N GLY A 3 59.03 -37.24 23.51
CA GLY A 3 58.29 -38.35 22.93
C GLY A 3 56.86 -38.28 23.47
N ASN A 4 55.86 -37.98 22.63
CA ASN A 4 54.55 -38.63 22.69
C ASN A 4 53.68 -38.27 21.48
N GLN A 5 53.50 -39.26 20.63
CA GLN A 5 52.36 -39.44 19.74
C GLN A 5 51.22 -40.06 20.53
N THR A 6 49.97 -39.67 20.26
CA THR A 6 48.81 -40.58 20.28
C THR A 6 47.64 -39.95 19.51
N SER A 7 47.23 -40.60 18.42
CA SER A 7 45.84 -40.64 17.93
C SER A 7 45.11 -41.80 18.61
N PRO A 8 43.76 -41.85 18.64
CA PRO A 8 42.97 -42.53 17.59
C PRO A 8 41.62 -41.81 17.26
N THR A 9 41.11 -41.84 16.02
CA THR A 9 40.24 -42.85 15.36
C THR A 9 38.96 -43.20 16.14
N VAL A 10 37.80 -42.76 15.63
CA VAL A 10 36.53 -43.52 15.68
C VAL A 10 35.71 -43.27 14.41
N CYS A 11 35.48 -44.36 13.67
CA CYS A 11 34.47 -44.49 12.61
C CYS A 11 33.08 -44.66 13.21
N ALA A 12 32.04 -44.14 12.57
CA ALA A 12 30.72 -44.79 12.55
C ALA A 12 29.88 -44.30 11.37
N SER A 13 29.77 -45.17 10.37
CA SER A 13 28.82 -45.14 9.28
C SER A 13 27.50 -45.74 9.77
N SER A 14 26.38 -45.06 9.53
CA SER A 14 25.04 -45.62 9.77
C SER A 14 24.28 -45.68 8.45
N THR A 15 24.34 -46.86 7.84
CA THR A 15 23.49 -47.28 6.72
C THR A 15 22.14 -47.74 7.30
N SER A 16 21.06 -47.09 6.91
CA SER A 16 19.70 -47.53 7.26
C SER A 16 18.96 -47.98 6.01
N THR A 17 19.02 -49.29 5.78
CA THR A 17 18.17 -50.06 4.88
C THR A 17 16.85 -50.33 5.61
N SER A 18 15.68 -50.04 5.02
CA SER A 18 14.41 -50.63 5.51
C SER A 18 13.29 -50.60 4.46
N THR A 19 13.16 -51.78 3.82
CA THR A 19 11.94 -52.49 3.40
C THR A 19 10.80 -51.74 2.70
N LEU A 20 10.71 -52.02 1.39
CA LEU A 20 9.46 -52.18 0.64
C LEU A 20 8.48 -53.08 1.41
N ARG A 21 7.21 -52.65 1.46
CA ARG A 21 6.06 -53.55 1.64
C ARG A 21 5.04 -53.24 0.55
N ASP A 22 4.98 -54.16 -0.39
CA ASP A 22 3.83 -54.38 -1.25
C ASP A 22 2.63 -54.79 -0.40
N THR A 23 1.49 -54.16 -0.61
CA THR A 23 0.19 -54.69 -0.19
C THR A 23 -0.81 -54.42 -1.31
N ASP A 24 -0.96 -55.42 -2.16
CA ASP A 24 -2.07 -55.61 -3.07
C ASP A 24 -3.37 -55.80 -2.26
N HIS A 25 -4.30 -54.85 -2.36
CA HIS A 25 -5.71 -55.08 -2.05
C HIS A 25 -6.58 -54.56 -3.19
N SER A 26 -6.83 -55.48 -4.12
CA SER A 26 -8.05 -55.55 -4.93
C SER A 26 -9.25 -55.77 -4.00
N ILE A 27 -10.37 -55.09 -4.25
CA ILE A 27 -11.78 -55.54 -4.12
C ILE A 27 -12.70 -54.31 -4.25
N GLY A 28 -13.69 -54.42 -5.15
CA GLY A 28 -15.02 -53.85 -4.90
C GLY A 28 -15.49 -52.73 -5.81
N SER A 29 -15.89 -53.07 -7.03
CA SER A 29 -16.84 -52.26 -7.82
C SER A 29 -18.25 -52.38 -7.20
N PRO A 30 -18.96 -51.26 -6.94
CA PRO A 30 -20.39 -51.34 -6.64
C PRO A 30 -21.23 -51.23 -7.92
N GLU A 31 -21.98 -52.29 -8.11
CA GLU A 31 -23.10 -52.54 -9.02
C GLU A 31 -24.18 -51.44 -8.94
N LEU A 32 -24.62 -50.92 -10.09
CA LEU A 32 -25.78 -50.02 -10.19
C LEU A 32 -27.05 -50.82 -10.53
N PRO A 33 -28.17 -50.61 -9.82
CA PRO A 33 -29.43 -51.27 -10.17
C PRO A 33 -30.16 -50.60 -11.34
N PRO A 34 -30.93 -51.36 -12.15
CA PRO A 34 -31.71 -50.84 -13.26
C PRO A 34 -33.07 -50.34 -12.76
N ARG A 35 -33.51 -49.14 -13.19
CA ARG A 35 -34.91 -48.73 -13.04
C ARG A 35 -35.51 -48.21 -14.34
N ALA A 36 -36.23 -49.15 -14.94
CA ALA A 36 -37.46 -49.06 -15.72
C ALA A 36 -38.01 -47.66 -16.07
N SER A 37 -38.14 -47.48 -17.39
CA SER A 37 -39.06 -46.57 -18.07
C SER A 37 -40.53 -46.81 -17.67
N ARG A 38 -41.29 -45.74 -17.43
CA ARG A 38 -42.71 -45.71 -17.83
C ARG A 38 -43.22 -44.29 -18.07
N ARG A 39 -43.82 -44.14 -19.25
CA ARG A 39 -44.54 -43.00 -19.83
C ARG A 39 -45.69 -42.52 -18.92
N LEU A 40 -46.05 -41.23 -19.00
CA LEU A 40 -47.23 -40.74 -19.76
C LEU A 40 -47.41 -39.20 -19.64
N LEU A 41 -47.70 -38.62 -20.81
CA LEU A 41 -48.36 -37.37 -21.19
C LEU A 41 -49.14 -36.56 -20.13
N ALA A 42 -49.00 -35.23 -20.18
CA ALA A 42 -50.10 -34.30 -20.44
C ALA A 42 -49.60 -32.87 -20.69
N ALA A 43 -50.24 -32.19 -21.65
CA ALA A 43 -49.96 -30.84 -22.11
C ALA A 43 -50.51 -29.77 -21.16
N ALA A 44 -49.79 -28.65 -21.03
CA ALA A 44 -50.40 -27.35 -20.71
C ALA A 44 -49.47 -26.21 -21.16
N THR A 45 -49.97 -25.46 -22.12
CA THR A 45 -49.52 -24.14 -22.60
C THR A 45 -49.22 -23.16 -21.46
N SER A 46 -48.04 -22.54 -21.44
CA SER A 46 -47.93 -21.10 -21.15
C SER A 46 -46.56 -20.52 -21.50
N ARG A 47 -46.61 -19.50 -22.36
CA ARG A 47 -45.81 -18.25 -22.39
C ARG A 47 -44.28 -18.39 -22.19
N LEU A 48 -43.58 -18.20 -23.30
CA LEU A 48 -42.15 -17.86 -23.37
C LEU A 48 -41.88 -16.49 -22.70
N PRO A 49 -40.97 -16.40 -21.71
CA PRO A 49 -40.21 -15.19 -21.48
C PRO A 49 -38.88 -15.26 -22.24
N SER A 50 -38.66 -14.22 -23.05
CA SER A 50 -37.42 -13.81 -23.70
C SER A 50 -36.16 -14.21 -22.93
N SER A 51 -35.35 -15.08 -23.53
CA SER A 51 -34.01 -15.43 -23.09
C SER A 51 -33.08 -14.21 -23.14
N ARG A 52 -32.93 -13.53 -22.00
CA ARG A 52 -31.77 -12.67 -21.76
C ARG A 52 -30.53 -13.55 -21.72
N LEU A 53 -29.67 -13.34 -22.70
CA LEU A 53 -28.37 -13.98 -22.83
C LEU A 53 -27.59 -13.93 -21.52
N LYS A 54 -27.08 -15.09 -21.14
CA LYS A 54 -26.08 -15.32 -20.11
C LYS A 54 -24.93 -14.32 -20.28
N GLY A 55 -24.78 -13.40 -19.33
CA GLY A 55 -23.54 -12.65 -19.17
C GLY A 55 -22.43 -13.63 -18.79
N ALA A 56 -21.41 -13.71 -19.64
CA ALA A 56 -20.17 -14.43 -19.34
C ALA A 56 -19.54 -13.84 -18.07
N PRO A 57 -18.92 -14.66 -17.20
CA PRO A 57 -18.21 -14.15 -16.05
C PRO A 57 -17.01 -13.28 -16.49
N GLY A 58 -17.12 -11.99 -16.19
CA GLY A 58 -16.03 -11.06 -15.89
C GLY A 58 -14.79 -11.10 -16.78
N ALA A 59 -14.90 -10.60 -18.01
CA ALA A 59 -13.72 -10.10 -18.71
C ALA A 59 -13.15 -8.93 -17.90
N ILE A 60 -11.96 -9.10 -17.34
CA ILE A 60 -11.23 -8.03 -16.67
C ILE A 60 -10.86 -7.01 -17.74
N VAL A 61 -11.63 -5.93 -17.84
CA VAL A 61 -11.35 -4.82 -18.76
C VAL A 61 -10.15 -4.05 -18.19
N PHE A 62 -8.98 -4.27 -18.79
CA PHE A 62 -7.79 -3.48 -18.52
C PHE A 62 -7.82 -2.22 -19.39
N HIS A 63 -7.94 -1.05 -18.77
CA HIS A 63 -7.74 0.23 -19.45
C HIS A 63 -6.24 0.59 -19.40
N PRO A 64 -5.51 0.59 -20.53
CA PRO A 64 -4.08 0.91 -20.56
C PRO A 64 -3.76 2.39 -20.24
N GLU A 65 -4.79 3.24 -20.20
CA GLU A 65 -4.69 4.68 -19.90
C GLU A 65 -4.71 4.99 -18.39
N ASP A 66 -5.06 4.01 -17.54
CA ASP A 66 -5.26 4.20 -16.08
C ASP A 66 -3.94 4.01 -15.27
N ASP A 67 -2.81 4.00 -15.99
CA ASP A 67 -1.46 3.70 -15.47
C ASP A 67 -0.71 4.95 -14.95
N THR A 68 -1.38 6.11 -14.88
CA THR A 68 -0.92 7.26 -14.09
C THR A 68 -1.51 7.18 -12.69
N ASP A 69 -0.90 6.38 -11.80
CA ASP A 69 -1.13 6.39 -10.34
C ASP A 69 -2.50 6.94 -9.92
N SER A 70 -3.57 6.24 -10.32
CA SER A 70 -4.95 6.70 -10.17
C SER A 70 -5.12 7.23 -8.77
N GLU A 71 -5.57 8.47 -8.74
CA GLU A 71 -5.35 9.37 -7.64
C GLU A 71 -6.13 8.90 -6.41
N ILE A 72 -5.44 8.17 -5.54
CA ILE A 72 -6.00 7.65 -4.29
C ILE A 72 -6.50 8.84 -3.46
N GLU A 73 -7.81 9.09 -3.46
CA GLU A 73 -8.46 10.01 -2.51
C GLU A 73 -8.22 9.50 -1.09
N LEU A 74 -7.56 10.32 -0.25
CA LEU A 74 -7.03 9.94 1.07
C LEU A 74 -7.60 10.72 2.25
N PHE A 75 -8.64 11.53 2.06
CA PHE A 75 -9.20 12.30 3.17
C PHE A 75 -10.72 12.11 3.26
N PRO A 76 -11.25 11.56 4.37
CA PRO A 76 -12.61 11.86 4.74
C PRO A 76 -12.67 13.34 5.15
N THR A 77 -13.45 14.15 4.42
CA THR A 77 -13.82 15.51 4.80
C THR A 77 -14.74 15.44 6.03
N LYS A 78 -14.17 15.20 7.21
CA LYS A 78 -14.87 15.50 8.45
C LYS A 78 -14.75 16.99 8.68
N SER A 79 -15.78 17.72 8.24
CA SER A 79 -16.08 19.04 8.76
C SER A 79 -16.15 18.95 10.29
N ARG A 80 -15.08 19.38 10.96
CA ARG A 80 -15.08 19.55 12.42
C ARG A 80 -16.09 20.65 12.73
N LYS A 81 -17.33 20.26 13.08
CA LYS A 81 -18.26 21.17 13.76
C LYS A 81 -17.57 21.65 15.04
N GLY A 82 -17.57 22.97 15.22
CA GLY A 82 -16.74 23.70 16.17
C GLY A 82 -16.82 23.17 17.60
N SER A 83 -15.64 22.90 18.18
CA SER A 83 -15.48 22.75 19.62
C SER A 83 -15.62 24.15 20.24
N LYS A 84 -16.69 24.36 21.01
CA LYS A 84 -16.83 25.50 21.92
C LYS A 84 -15.60 25.56 22.83
N ARG A 85 -14.80 26.62 22.70
CA ARG A 85 -13.74 26.97 23.66
C ARG A 85 -14.40 27.33 24.99
N GLN A 86 -14.11 26.57 26.03
CA GLN A 86 -14.28 27.00 27.42
C GLN A 86 -13.20 28.06 27.71
N LYS A 87 -13.64 29.27 28.09
CA LYS A 87 -12.78 30.30 28.69
C LYS A 87 -12.38 29.81 30.08
N VAL A 88 -11.09 29.60 30.32
CA VAL A 88 -10.51 29.52 31.66
C VAL A 88 -9.78 30.84 31.89
N ASN A 89 -10.26 31.60 32.87
CA ASN A 89 -9.57 32.77 33.40
C ASN A 89 -8.46 32.28 34.35
N HIS A 90 -7.22 32.72 34.13
CA HIS A 90 -6.18 32.67 35.16
C HIS A 90 -5.95 34.09 35.68
N PRO A 91 -5.88 34.28 37.02
CA PRO A 91 -5.44 35.52 37.61
C PRO A 91 -3.92 35.68 37.47
N ASN A 92 -3.53 36.95 37.32
CA ASN A 92 -2.15 37.43 37.38
C ASN A 92 -1.61 37.25 38.80
N ASP A 93 -0.36 36.82 38.91
CA ASP A 93 0.49 37.19 40.05
C ASP A 93 1.87 37.57 39.54
N ASP A 94 2.34 38.63 40.17
CA ASP A 94 3.49 39.48 39.92
C ASP A 94 4.86 38.83 40.15
N GLU A 95 5.84 39.48 39.56
CA GLU A 95 7.22 39.66 40.03
C GLU A 95 8.05 38.43 40.43
N ASN A 96 9.06 38.10 39.62
CA ASN A 96 10.39 37.91 40.20
C ASN A 96 11.53 38.25 39.23
N ASP A 97 12.52 38.85 39.86
CA ASP A 97 13.65 39.62 39.40
C ASP A 97 14.79 38.76 38.82
N GLY A 98 15.67 39.43 38.08
CA GLY A 98 16.61 38.83 37.15
C GLY A 98 17.77 38.06 37.77
N HIS A 99 18.33 37.14 36.99
CA HIS A 99 19.77 36.95 36.91
C HIS A 99 20.20 36.49 35.50
N ARG A 100 20.98 37.36 34.89
CA ARG A 100 21.59 37.27 33.57
C ARG A 100 22.89 36.48 33.68
N ALA A 101 22.88 35.20 33.29
CA ALA A 101 24.11 34.43 33.07
C ALA A 101 24.36 34.29 31.55
N ARG A 102 25.40 34.97 31.07
CA ARG A 102 25.92 34.87 29.71
C ARG A 102 26.61 33.51 29.55
N ILE A 103 26.00 32.59 28.80
CA ILE A 103 26.69 31.39 28.32
C ILE A 103 27.23 31.70 26.93
N SER A 104 28.56 31.76 26.84
CA SER A 104 29.34 31.90 25.62
C SER A 104 29.32 30.57 24.86
N ILE A 105 28.63 30.53 23.73
CA ILE A 105 28.62 29.37 22.83
C ILE A 105 29.68 29.63 21.75
N SER A 106 30.77 28.87 21.83
CA SER A 106 31.80 28.80 20.80
C SER A 106 31.23 28.17 19.51
N PRO A 107 31.55 28.70 18.32
CA PRO A 107 31.16 28.08 17.06
C PRO A 107 32.14 26.94 16.71
N SER A 108 31.66 25.70 16.76
CA SER A 108 32.34 24.59 16.06
C SER A 108 31.94 24.61 14.58
N PRO A 109 32.90 24.55 13.65
CA PRO A 109 32.65 24.48 12.21
C PRO A 109 32.39 23.03 11.77
N ASP A 110 31.73 22.91 10.63
CA ASP A 110 31.75 21.77 9.72
C ASP A 110 31.14 20.46 10.26
N SER A 111 29.81 20.41 10.24
CA SER A 111 29.10 19.16 9.96
C SER A 111 28.48 19.25 8.58
N ASP A 112 29.15 18.62 7.62
CA ASP A 112 28.58 18.18 6.35
C ASP A 112 27.35 17.32 6.67
N ILE A 113 26.19 17.97 6.71
CA ILE A 113 24.91 17.27 6.70
C ILE A 113 24.81 16.69 5.29
N GLU A 114 25.30 15.45 5.16
CA GLU A 114 24.96 14.55 4.08
C GLU A 114 23.48 14.74 3.80
N SER A 115 23.20 15.32 2.63
CA SER A 115 21.86 15.40 2.09
C SER A 115 21.30 13.98 2.18
N VAL A 116 20.32 13.78 3.06
CA VAL A 116 19.55 12.55 3.17
C VAL A 116 19.00 12.30 1.77
N GLN A 117 19.75 11.52 0.99
CA GLN A 117 19.37 11.15 -0.35
C GLN A 117 18.03 10.46 -0.17
N GLN A 118 16.99 11.03 -0.78
CA GLN A 118 15.68 10.40 -0.95
C GLN A 118 15.83 9.19 -1.89
N LEU A 119 16.72 8.26 -1.55
CA LEU A 119 17.06 7.03 -2.26
C LEU A 119 15.92 5.98 -2.20
N ALA A 120 14.81 6.27 -1.53
CA ALA A 120 13.73 5.32 -1.33
C ALA A 120 12.81 5.12 -2.55
N LEU A 121 13.08 5.78 -3.69
CA LEU A 121 12.25 5.70 -4.90
C LEU A 121 12.92 4.97 -6.09
N VAL A 122 14.16 4.50 -5.96
CA VAL A 122 14.94 3.91 -7.07
C VAL A 122 14.96 2.38 -7.02
N HIS A 123 13.79 1.74 -6.93
CA HIS A 123 13.69 0.39 -7.47
C HIS A 123 13.15 0.53 -8.90
N PRO A 124 13.71 -0.16 -9.92
CA PRO A 124 13.09 -0.22 -11.23
C PRO A 124 11.74 -0.91 -11.06
N VAL A 125 10.70 -0.09 -10.87
CA VAL A 125 9.35 -0.58 -10.66
C VAL A 125 8.87 -1.09 -12.01
N ILE A 126 8.89 -2.41 -12.18
CA ILE A 126 8.10 -3.04 -13.25
C ILE A 126 6.70 -2.44 -13.18
N LYS A 127 6.18 -1.99 -14.33
CA LYS A 127 4.83 -1.44 -14.44
C LYS A 127 3.81 -2.34 -13.76
N ARG A 128 2.80 -1.76 -13.10
CA ARG A 128 1.80 -2.52 -12.33
C ARG A 128 1.18 -3.66 -13.14
N ALA A 129 0.81 -3.41 -14.40
CA ALA A 129 0.23 -4.42 -15.28
C ALA A 129 1.14 -5.65 -15.49
N ARG A 130 2.46 -5.45 -15.61
CA ARG A 130 3.45 -6.53 -15.78
C ARG A 130 3.73 -7.31 -14.50
N ARG A 131 3.26 -6.82 -13.35
CA ARG A 131 3.39 -7.49 -12.05
C ARG A 131 2.23 -8.45 -11.77
N ILE A 132 1.12 -8.35 -12.50
CA ILE A 132 -0.04 -9.22 -12.34
C ILE A 132 0.31 -10.59 -12.94
N ILE A 133 0.11 -11.65 -12.15
CA ILE A 133 0.32 -13.04 -12.56
C ILE A 133 -1.05 -13.68 -12.75
N ASP A 134 -1.25 -14.35 -13.88
CA ASP A 134 -2.47 -15.11 -14.19
C ASP A 134 -2.28 -16.60 -13.86
N PRO A 135 -2.94 -17.14 -12.83
CA PRO A 135 -2.82 -18.56 -12.49
C PRO A 135 -3.30 -19.53 -13.58
N GLN A 136 -4.09 -19.07 -14.56
CA GLN A 136 -4.56 -19.91 -15.67
C GLN A 136 -3.52 -20.04 -16.80
N ASN A 137 -2.51 -19.18 -16.82
CA ASN A 137 -1.40 -19.28 -17.76
C ASN A 137 -0.38 -20.30 -17.23
N ALA A 138 -0.02 -21.29 -18.05
CA ALA A 138 0.89 -22.37 -17.65
C ALA A 138 2.29 -21.89 -17.19
N ALA A 139 2.83 -20.83 -17.81
CA ALA A 139 4.13 -20.26 -17.42
C ALA A 139 4.06 -19.59 -16.04
N ASP A 140 2.98 -18.84 -15.80
CA ASP A 140 2.70 -18.18 -14.53
C ASP A 140 2.37 -19.18 -13.41
N ALA A 141 1.62 -20.25 -13.72
CA ALA A 141 1.34 -21.33 -12.79
C ALA A 141 2.62 -22.04 -12.33
N THR A 142 3.56 -22.28 -13.25
CA THR A 142 4.88 -22.84 -12.94
C THR A 142 5.66 -21.92 -12.01
N LEU A 143 5.63 -20.61 -12.28
CA LEU A 143 6.27 -19.60 -11.43
C LEU A 143 5.66 -19.54 -10.03
N ILE A 144 4.33 -19.64 -9.92
CA ILE A 144 3.62 -19.72 -8.62
C ILE A 144 4.03 -20.99 -7.87
N ALA A 145 4.12 -22.13 -8.57
CA ALA A 145 4.51 -23.41 -7.98
C ALA A 145 5.94 -23.38 -7.41
N SER A 146 6.87 -22.68 -8.06
CA SER A 146 8.25 -22.52 -7.58
C SER A 146 8.41 -21.48 -6.46
N THR A 147 7.37 -20.71 -6.13
CA THR A 147 7.46 -19.60 -5.17
C THR A 147 7.33 -20.06 -3.73
N SER A 148 8.19 -19.52 -2.85
CA SER A 148 8.08 -19.68 -1.40
C SER A 148 6.81 -19.03 -0.86
N ARG A 149 5.81 -19.86 -0.53
CA ARG A 149 4.53 -19.42 0.04
C ARG A 149 4.71 -18.98 1.50
N ALA A 150 3.98 -17.94 1.88
CA ALA A 150 3.94 -17.51 3.28
C ALA A 150 3.11 -18.49 4.12
N GLY A 151 3.72 -19.01 5.20
CA GLY A 151 3.14 -20.03 6.07
C GLY A 151 2.02 -19.51 6.97
N ALA A 152 1.60 -20.37 7.91
CA ALA A 152 0.60 -20.04 8.93
C ALA A 152 1.12 -19.06 10.01
N ASP A 153 2.43 -18.82 10.04
CA ASP A 153 3.10 -17.82 10.88
C ASP A 153 2.59 -16.39 10.61
N TYR A 154 2.15 -16.10 9.38
CA TYR A 154 1.45 -14.87 9.05
C TYR A 154 -0.03 -14.98 9.43
N TYR A 155 -0.78 -15.83 8.74
CA TYR A 155 -2.15 -16.21 9.08
C TYR A 155 -2.46 -17.52 8.38
N ASP A 156 -3.34 -18.34 8.95
CA ASP A 156 -3.76 -19.57 8.30
C ASP A 156 -4.76 -19.25 7.16
N SER A 157 -4.40 -19.62 5.93
CA SER A 157 -5.22 -19.32 4.75
C SER A 157 -6.40 -20.26 4.59
N ASP A 158 -6.32 -21.45 5.19
CA ASP A 158 -7.34 -22.49 5.14
C ASP A 158 -8.28 -22.45 6.36
N ALA A 159 -7.89 -21.73 7.42
CA ALA A 159 -8.76 -21.49 8.57
C ALA A 159 -10.03 -20.71 8.19
N GLU A 160 -11.12 -21.01 8.91
CA GLU A 160 -12.39 -20.30 8.77
C GLU A 160 -12.27 -18.83 9.20
N ASP A 161 -13.14 -17.99 8.63
CA ASP A 161 -13.25 -16.60 9.02
C ASP A 161 -13.81 -16.47 10.44
N LEU A 162 -13.14 -15.68 11.27
CA LEU A 162 -13.61 -15.36 12.61
C LEU A 162 -14.91 -14.54 12.54
N THR A 163 -15.85 -14.84 13.45
CA THR A 163 -17.07 -14.05 13.60
C THR A 163 -16.77 -12.65 14.17
N GLY A 164 -17.58 -11.66 13.78
CA GLY A 164 -17.49 -10.29 14.30
C GLY A 164 -16.86 -9.26 13.34
N PRO A 165 -16.80 -7.98 13.78
CA PRO A 165 -16.38 -6.88 12.92
C PRO A 165 -14.85 -6.85 12.70
N ILE A 166 -14.44 -6.56 11.47
CA ILE A 166 -13.03 -6.38 11.12
C ILE A 166 -12.52 -5.04 11.66
N LYS A 167 -11.49 -5.09 12.53
CA LYS A 167 -10.91 -3.90 13.16
C LYS A 167 -10.40 -2.91 12.10
N GLY A 168 -10.95 -1.70 12.13
CA GLY A 168 -10.50 -0.59 11.29
C GLY A 168 -10.89 -0.68 9.81
N MET A 169 -11.91 -1.48 9.46
CA MET A 169 -12.50 -1.55 8.11
C MET A 169 -14.03 -1.43 8.19
N LYS A 170 -14.57 -0.24 8.45
CA LYS A 170 -16.03 -0.06 8.60
C LYS A 170 -16.76 -0.15 7.26
N ASP A 171 -16.29 0.56 6.25
CA ASP A 171 -17.01 0.74 4.98
C ASP A 171 -16.72 -0.37 3.95
N THR A 172 -15.64 -1.14 4.16
CA THR A 172 -15.16 -2.18 3.23
C THR A 172 -15.07 -3.55 3.90
N ALA A 173 -15.77 -3.78 5.02
CA ALA A 173 -15.68 -5.02 5.79
C ALA A 173 -15.93 -6.27 4.93
N ASN A 174 -16.87 -6.20 4.00
CA ASN A 174 -17.24 -7.33 3.14
C ASN A 174 -16.13 -7.74 2.16
N HIS A 175 -15.16 -6.87 1.88
CA HIS A 175 -14.05 -7.17 0.98
C HIS A 175 -12.92 -7.95 1.65
N PHE A 176 -12.94 -8.06 2.98
CA PHE A 176 -11.85 -8.61 3.77
C PHE A 176 -12.28 -9.81 4.59
N ARG A 177 -11.32 -10.70 4.85
CA ARG A 177 -11.47 -11.82 5.78
C ARG A 177 -11.12 -11.35 7.19
N ASN A 178 -11.86 -11.85 8.16
CA ASN A 178 -11.51 -11.71 9.56
C ASN A 178 -10.70 -12.95 9.97
N VAL A 179 -9.39 -12.81 10.12
CA VAL A 179 -8.50 -13.96 10.32
C VAL A 179 -7.81 -13.90 11.67
N LYS A 180 -7.46 -15.07 12.20
CA LYS A 180 -6.50 -15.17 13.32
C LYS A 180 -5.09 -14.98 12.77
N TRP A 181 -4.41 -13.96 13.27
CA TRP A 181 -3.02 -13.71 12.92
C TRP A 181 -2.07 -14.67 13.65
N GLY A 182 -1.03 -15.11 12.96
CA GLY A 182 0.04 -15.94 13.51
C GLY A 182 1.10 -15.12 14.24
N ALA A 183 2.11 -15.81 14.76
CA ALA A 183 3.15 -15.22 15.62
C ALA A 183 3.95 -14.10 14.93
N TYR A 184 4.16 -14.19 13.60
CA TYR A 184 4.93 -13.19 12.85
C TYR A 184 4.29 -11.79 12.90
N ALA A 185 2.95 -11.73 13.00
CA ALA A 185 2.19 -10.48 13.09
C ALA A 185 2.29 -9.80 14.47
N THR A 186 2.92 -10.44 15.45
CA THR A 186 3.11 -9.92 16.81
C THR A 186 4.57 -9.83 17.22
N ASP A 187 5.47 -10.46 16.46
CA ASP A 187 6.88 -10.56 16.79
C ASP A 187 7.66 -9.25 16.53
N LYS A 188 8.24 -8.72 17.61
CA LYS A 188 9.10 -7.52 17.64
C LYS A 188 10.57 -7.83 17.96
N SER A 189 10.95 -9.11 17.97
CA SER A 189 12.29 -9.54 18.38
C SER A 189 13.40 -9.20 17.38
N ASN A 190 13.07 -9.10 16.08
CA ASN A 190 14.03 -8.84 15.02
C ASN A 190 14.04 -7.36 14.58
N ASP A 191 15.03 -6.61 15.05
CA ASP A 191 15.16 -5.17 14.79
C ASP A 191 15.34 -4.83 13.30
N ALA A 192 15.95 -5.73 12.52
CA ALA A 192 16.15 -5.56 11.08
C ALA A 192 14.83 -5.47 10.30
N GLU A 193 13.73 -5.98 10.88
CA GLU A 193 12.41 -5.92 10.25
C GLU A 193 11.65 -4.61 10.54
N PHE A 194 12.20 -3.70 11.36
CA PHE A 194 11.55 -2.44 11.71
C PHE A 194 12.31 -1.23 11.14
N PRO A 195 12.36 -1.06 9.81
CA PRO A 195 13.03 0.08 9.21
C PRO A 195 12.34 1.39 9.58
N THR A 196 13.12 2.46 9.74
CA THR A 196 12.63 3.85 9.88
C THR A 196 12.11 4.40 8.56
N THR A 197 12.67 3.93 7.44
CA THR A 197 12.27 4.25 6.07
C THR A 197 11.75 3.00 5.34
N PRO A 198 10.54 2.52 5.68
CA PRO A 198 9.98 1.32 5.05
C PRO A 198 9.76 1.52 3.55
N VAL A 199 10.15 0.52 2.76
CA VAL A 199 9.86 0.48 1.32
C VAL A 199 8.45 -0.03 1.11
N PHE A 200 7.62 0.76 0.44
CA PHE A 200 6.27 0.35 0.08
C PHE A 200 6.21 -0.24 -1.31
N ARG A 201 5.68 -1.46 -1.39
CA ARG A 201 5.37 -2.13 -2.65
C ARG A 201 3.88 -2.37 -2.72
N ALA A 202 3.20 -1.62 -3.59
CA ALA A 202 1.75 -1.71 -3.76
C ALA A 202 1.30 -3.15 -4.02
N PHE A 203 0.12 -3.52 -3.50
CA PHE A 203 -0.61 -4.72 -3.86
C PHE A 203 -1.10 -4.64 -5.32
N VAL A 204 -1.06 -5.78 -6.01
CA VAL A 204 -1.64 -5.97 -7.35
C VAL A 204 -2.74 -7.03 -7.30
N PRO A 205 -3.70 -7.03 -8.23
CA PRO A 205 -4.66 -8.13 -8.35
C PRO A 205 -3.98 -9.49 -8.46
N GLY A 206 -4.51 -10.47 -7.73
CA GLY A 206 -3.95 -11.81 -7.62
C GLY A 206 -3.18 -12.03 -6.31
N ARG A 207 -2.98 -13.29 -5.93
CA ARG A 207 -2.27 -13.63 -4.68
C ARG A 207 -0.76 -13.46 -4.81
N PHE A 208 -0.24 -13.75 -6.00
CA PHE A 208 1.17 -13.66 -6.33
C PHE A 208 1.39 -12.46 -7.25
N GLU A 209 2.58 -11.89 -7.19
CA GLU A 209 3.02 -10.85 -8.11
C GLU A 209 4.36 -11.20 -8.73
N ARG A 210 4.63 -10.67 -9.93
CA ARG A 210 5.92 -10.82 -10.61
C ARG A 210 6.86 -9.71 -10.18
N LEU A 211 8.11 -10.08 -9.86
CA LEU A 211 9.18 -9.16 -9.48
C LEU A 211 10.07 -8.76 -10.66
N ALA A 212 10.95 -7.78 -10.42
CA ALA A 212 11.91 -7.25 -11.40
C ALA A 212 12.81 -8.33 -12.02
N ASP A 213 13.19 -9.30 -11.21
CA ASP A 213 14.02 -10.46 -11.59
C ASP A 213 13.23 -11.57 -12.30
N GLY A 214 11.93 -11.37 -12.54
CA GLY A 214 11.05 -12.34 -13.18
C GLY A 214 10.48 -13.40 -12.23
N THR A 215 10.90 -13.44 -10.97
CA THR A 215 10.38 -14.38 -9.96
C THR A 215 8.97 -13.98 -9.51
N ALA A 216 8.22 -14.92 -8.90
CA ALA A 216 6.96 -14.59 -8.25
C ALA A 216 7.14 -14.40 -6.73
N PHE A 217 6.28 -13.56 -6.17
CA PHE A 217 6.29 -13.18 -4.76
C PHE A 217 4.89 -13.33 -4.16
N ASP A 218 4.80 -13.98 -3.01
CA ASP A 218 3.54 -14.14 -2.27
C ASP A 218 3.16 -12.83 -1.56
N GLN A 219 2.09 -12.17 -2.03
CA GLN A 219 1.64 -10.88 -1.49
C GLN A 219 1.09 -10.97 -0.06
N LYS A 220 0.84 -12.16 0.52
CA LYS A 220 0.51 -12.29 1.95
C LYS A 220 1.58 -11.73 2.86
N ARG A 221 2.84 -11.78 2.44
CA ARG A 221 3.95 -11.20 3.19
C ARG A 221 3.80 -9.68 3.37
N LYS A 222 3.16 -8.99 2.42
CA LYS A 222 2.91 -7.53 2.49
C LYS A 222 1.81 -7.12 3.46
N LEU A 223 0.96 -8.06 3.91
CA LEU A 223 -0.15 -7.73 4.80
C LEU A 223 0.34 -7.26 6.17
N ILE A 224 1.52 -7.73 6.59
CA ILE A 224 2.19 -7.30 7.81
C ILE A 224 3.16 -6.18 7.45
N VAL A 225 2.92 -4.99 8.01
CA VAL A 225 3.79 -3.83 7.86
C VAL A 225 4.49 -3.59 9.20
N LYS A 226 5.80 -3.76 9.22
CA LYS A 226 6.67 -3.47 10.37
C LYS A 226 7.47 -2.21 10.08
N LEU A 227 7.51 -1.28 11.04
CA LEU A 227 8.24 -0.02 10.92
C LEU A 227 8.63 0.54 12.28
N THR A 228 9.65 1.39 12.31
CA THR A 228 10.01 2.20 13.49
C THR A 228 9.54 3.63 13.26
N ASP A 229 8.83 4.21 14.21
CA ASP A 229 8.36 5.60 14.10
C ASP A 229 9.48 6.62 14.34
N ALA A 230 9.17 7.91 14.10
CA ALA A 230 10.11 9.01 14.33
C ALA A 230 10.58 9.15 15.79
N LYS A 231 9.94 8.47 16.75
CA LYS A 231 10.33 8.43 18.18
C LYS A 231 11.12 7.17 18.54
N GLY A 232 11.42 6.30 17.57
CA GLY A 232 12.10 5.02 17.81
C GLY A 232 11.18 3.88 18.29
N THR A 233 9.85 4.04 18.26
CA THR A 233 8.91 2.99 18.69
C THR A 233 8.61 2.03 17.54
N LYS A 234 8.72 0.73 17.82
CA LYS A 234 8.40 -0.36 16.86
C LYS A 234 6.89 -0.58 16.74
N HIS A 235 6.38 -0.48 15.53
CA HIS A 235 4.97 -0.72 15.18
C HIS A 235 4.82 -1.92 14.26
N ILE A 236 3.78 -2.73 14.50
CA ILE A 236 3.34 -3.78 13.60
C ILE A 236 1.89 -3.50 13.22
N TYR A 237 1.61 -3.44 11.92
CA TYR A 237 0.25 -3.36 11.38
C TYR A 237 -0.09 -4.61 10.61
N ALA A 238 -1.08 -5.35 11.10
CA ALA A 238 -1.63 -6.51 10.41
C ALA A 238 -2.88 -6.11 9.61
N ASN A 239 -2.74 -6.04 8.28
CA ASN A 239 -3.81 -5.65 7.38
C ASN A 239 -4.65 -6.87 6.97
N PRO A 240 -5.99 -6.84 7.11
CA PRO A 240 -6.82 -8.01 6.88
C PRO A 240 -6.69 -8.49 5.43
N PRO A 241 -6.57 -9.81 5.18
CA PRO A 241 -6.43 -10.33 3.83
C PRO A 241 -7.73 -10.09 3.04
N PRO A 242 -7.66 -9.82 1.72
CA PRO A 242 -8.84 -9.79 0.88
C PRO A 242 -9.58 -11.14 0.94
N ARG A 243 -10.92 -11.11 0.83
CA ARG A 243 -11.69 -12.33 0.55
C ARG A 243 -11.28 -12.92 -0.79
N GLU A 244 -11.15 -12.04 -1.78
CA GLU A 244 -10.73 -12.37 -3.13
C GLU A 244 -9.52 -11.50 -3.49
N TRP A 245 -8.40 -12.15 -3.81
CA TRP A 245 -7.16 -11.44 -4.16
C TRP A 245 -7.25 -10.71 -5.51
N THR A 246 -8.22 -11.05 -6.35
CA THR A 246 -8.50 -10.40 -7.63
C THR A 246 -9.42 -9.18 -7.50
N ASN A 247 -10.02 -8.93 -6.33
CA ASN A 247 -10.96 -7.82 -6.12
C ASN A 247 -10.23 -6.47 -6.06
N GLN A 248 -10.43 -5.63 -7.09
CA GLN A 248 -9.75 -4.34 -7.24
C GLN A 248 -10.06 -3.36 -6.10
N ASP A 249 -11.27 -3.36 -5.54
CA ASP A 249 -11.64 -2.45 -4.45
C ASP A 249 -10.92 -2.84 -3.15
N ALA A 250 -10.82 -4.14 -2.88
CA ALA A 250 -10.06 -4.67 -1.75
C ALA A 250 -8.57 -4.29 -1.86
N ILE A 251 -7.98 -4.50 -3.03
CA ILE A 251 -6.57 -4.18 -3.32
C ILE A 251 -6.31 -2.68 -3.21
N THR A 252 -7.21 -1.85 -3.74
CA THR A 252 -7.13 -0.39 -3.64
C THR A 252 -7.18 0.03 -2.18
N ALA A 253 -8.16 -0.46 -1.41
CA ALA A 253 -8.30 -0.14 0.01
C ALA A 253 -7.06 -0.56 0.84
N LEU A 254 -6.45 -1.71 0.55
CA LEU A 254 -5.18 -2.12 1.17
C LEU A 254 -4.05 -1.15 0.87
N ASN A 255 -3.85 -0.81 -0.40
CA ASN A 255 -2.84 0.16 -0.81
C ASN A 255 -3.03 1.51 -0.09
N LYS A 256 -4.25 2.03 -0.04
CA LYS A 256 -4.56 3.27 0.70
C LYS A 256 -4.17 3.15 2.18
N LYS A 257 -4.55 2.03 2.81
CA LYS A 257 -4.34 1.80 4.24
C LYS A 257 -2.86 1.67 4.59
N THR A 258 -2.09 0.89 3.84
CA THR A 258 -0.64 0.72 4.05
C THR A 258 0.11 2.03 3.89
N VAL A 259 -0.18 2.80 2.84
CA VAL A 259 0.40 4.14 2.65
C VAL A 259 0.07 5.06 3.82
N GLN A 260 -1.18 5.04 4.31
CA GLN A 260 -1.56 5.84 5.48
C GLN A 260 -0.85 5.40 6.77
N GLN A 261 -0.64 4.10 6.98
CA GLN A 261 0.10 3.58 8.13
C GLN A 261 1.54 4.07 8.12
N ILE A 262 2.23 3.96 6.99
CA ILE A 262 3.62 4.42 6.86
C ILE A 262 3.69 5.94 7.06
N ARG A 263 2.86 6.72 6.34
CA ARG A 263 2.87 8.19 6.39
C ARG A 263 2.57 8.77 7.77
N ARG A 264 1.74 8.13 8.59
CA ARG A 264 1.36 8.64 9.92
C ARG A 264 2.43 8.42 10.98
N ASN A 265 3.36 7.49 10.76
CA ASN A 265 4.33 7.07 11.76
C ASN A 265 5.77 7.37 11.35
N THR A 266 6.04 7.55 10.06
CA THR A 266 7.39 7.78 9.52
C THR A 266 7.42 9.09 8.73
N ASP A 267 8.61 9.61 8.48
CA ASP A 267 8.83 10.78 7.62
C ASP A 267 8.84 10.44 6.12
N VAL A 268 8.52 9.18 5.77
CA VAL A 268 8.49 8.72 4.38
C VAL A 268 7.40 9.46 3.59
N LYS A 269 7.86 10.14 2.54
CA LYS A 269 7.00 10.77 1.55
C LYS A 269 6.92 9.88 0.31
N PHE A 270 5.70 9.49 -0.04
CA PHE A 270 5.40 8.68 -1.23
C PHE A 270 5.43 9.47 -2.54
N ARG A 271 5.57 10.79 -2.44
CA ARG A 271 5.63 11.71 -3.57
C ARG A 271 6.77 12.67 -3.33
N ALA A 272 7.62 12.86 -4.33
CA ALA A 272 8.61 13.92 -4.31
C ALA A 272 7.87 15.26 -4.10
N GLY A 273 8.22 15.97 -3.04
CA GLY A 273 7.75 17.33 -2.86
C GLY A 273 8.57 18.23 -3.75
N VAL A 274 7.97 18.78 -4.80
CA VAL A 274 8.65 19.71 -5.72
C VAL A 274 8.44 21.13 -5.19
N ASN A 275 9.09 21.45 -4.08
CA ASN A 275 8.87 22.70 -3.33
C ASN A 275 9.26 23.93 -4.15
N GLU A 276 10.24 23.77 -5.04
CA GLU A 276 10.84 24.81 -5.87
C GLU A 276 9.82 25.40 -6.86
N TYR A 277 8.88 24.58 -7.34
CA TYR A 277 7.85 25.01 -8.28
C TYR A 277 6.65 25.64 -7.59
N VAL A 278 6.50 25.46 -6.27
CA VAL A 278 5.25 25.78 -5.58
C VAL A 278 4.88 27.25 -5.71
N GLU A 279 5.84 28.17 -5.55
CA GLU A 279 5.55 29.60 -5.59
C GLU A 279 5.15 30.04 -7.00
N VAL A 280 5.91 29.61 -8.01
CA VAL A 280 5.66 29.93 -9.42
C VAL A 280 4.36 29.31 -9.92
N GLU A 281 4.10 28.04 -9.60
CA GLU A 281 2.85 27.35 -9.94
C GLU A 281 1.64 28.05 -9.33
N ARG A 282 1.71 28.46 -8.06
CA ARG A 282 0.58 29.12 -7.40
C ARG A 282 0.31 30.51 -7.96
N ALA A 283 1.35 31.26 -8.30
CA ALA A 283 1.20 32.54 -8.98
C ALA A 283 0.52 32.36 -10.35
N TRP A 284 0.96 31.36 -11.12
CA TRP A 284 0.34 31.02 -12.41
C TRP A 284 -1.11 30.58 -12.23
N ILE A 285 -1.40 29.69 -11.27
CA ILE A 285 -2.76 29.24 -10.96
C ILE A 285 -3.63 30.46 -10.67
N LEU A 286 -3.21 31.34 -9.76
CA LEU A 286 -3.98 32.51 -9.40
C LEU A 286 -4.30 33.40 -10.62
N ALA A 287 -3.33 33.61 -11.52
CA ALA A 287 -3.52 34.41 -12.73
C ALA A 287 -4.54 33.81 -13.72
N HIS A 288 -4.79 32.50 -13.67
CA HIS A 288 -5.69 31.78 -14.57
C HIS A 288 -7.00 31.33 -13.88
N LEU A 289 -7.25 31.80 -12.65
CA LEU A 289 -8.51 31.61 -11.96
C LEU A 289 -9.39 32.87 -12.08
N LYS A 290 -10.69 32.65 -12.22
CA LYS A 290 -11.76 33.65 -12.19
C LYS A 290 -12.79 33.22 -11.15
N ASP A 291 -13.09 34.10 -10.19
CA ASP A 291 -14.04 33.85 -9.10
C ASP A 291 -13.75 32.55 -8.30
N GLY A 292 -12.47 32.18 -8.19
CA GLY A 292 -12.01 31.01 -7.45
C GLY A 292 -12.13 29.67 -8.20
N GLY A 293 -12.41 29.69 -9.50
CA GLY A 293 -12.36 28.52 -10.39
C GLY A 293 -11.62 28.82 -11.70
N PRO A 294 -11.28 27.81 -12.52
CA PRO A 294 -10.69 28.06 -13.84
C PRO A 294 -11.65 28.86 -14.71
N GLU A 295 -11.14 29.83 -15.47
CA GLU A 295 -11.98 30.64 -16.39
C GLU A 295 -12.64 29.77 -17.48
N HIS A 296 -12.00 28.66 -17.84
CA HIS A 296 -12.47 27.69 -18.81
C HIS A 296 -12.67 26.31 -18.16
N SER A 297 -12.80 25.27 -18.99
CA SER A 297 -12.90 23.89 -18.48
C SER A 297 -11.63 23.46 -17.74
N TRP A 298 -11.80 22.58 -16.75
CA TRP A 298 -10.67 21.95 -16.05
C TRP A 298 -9.69 21.27 -17.00
N ALA A 299 -10.18 20.60 -18.04
CA ALA A 299 -9.31 19.96 -19.03
C ALA A 299 -8.39 20.97 -19.74
N ARG A 300 -8.91 22.14 -20.11
CA ARG A 300 -8.12 23.21 -20.72
C ARG A 300 -7.12 23.81 -19.73
N PHE A 301 -7.57 24.11 -18.51
CA PHE A 301 -6.71 24.63 -17.45
C PHE A 301 -5.52 23.69 -17.16
N VAL A 302 -5.77 22.37 -17.09
CA VAL A 302 -4.74 21.35 -16.88
C VAL A 302 -3.78 21.27 -18.05
N ASN A 303 -4.29 21.36 -19.29
CA ASN A 303 -3.45 21.36 -20.49
C ASN A 303 -2.52 22.58 -20.51
N GLU A 304 -3.08 23.78 -20.32
CA GLU A 304 -2.32 25.03 -20.28
C GLU A 304 -1.28 25.03 -19.15
N PHE A 305 -1.66 24.54 -17.95
CA PHE A 305 -0.73 24.36 -16.84
C PHE A 305 0.43 23.43 -17.20
N ASN A 306 0.13 22.26 -17.78
CA ASN A 306 1.18 21.29 -18.13
C ASN A 306 2.03 21.78 -19.30
N LYS A 307 1.48 22.54 -20.23
CA LYS A 307 2.26 23.23 -21.27
C LYS A 307 3.25 24.23 -20.66
N GLU A 308 2.86 24.88 -19.58
CA GLU A 308 3.72 25.86 -18.91
C GLU A 308 4.80 25.22 -18.05
N PHE A 309 4.52 24.13 -17.34
CA PHE A 309 5.44 23.59 -16.35
C PHE A 309 6.05 22.23 -16.69
N ALA A 310 5.31 21.32 -17.33
CA ALA A 310 5.76 19.93 -17.47
C ALA A 310 7.00 19.83 -18.37
N GLY A 311 8.01 19.09 -17.92
CA GLY A 311 9.31 18.96 -18.59
C GLY A 311 10.21 20.21 -18.49
N LYS A 312 9.75 21.30 -17.86
CA LYS A 312 10.57 22.50 -17.64
C LYS A 312 11.20 22.48 -16.26
N VAL A 313 12.34 23.17 -16.13
CA VAL A 313 13.08 23.37 -14.88
C VAL A 313 12.95 24.83 -14.45
N VAL A 314 12.41 25.08 -13.26
CA VAL A 314 12.41 26.43 -12.65
C VAL A 314 13.71 26.70 -11.92
N GLU A 315 14.02 27.98 -11.70
CA GLU A 315 15.21 28.39 -10.95
C GLU A 315 15.27 27.70 -9.57
N GLY A 316 16.39 27.03 -9.28
CA GLY A 316 16.61 26.29 -8.04
C GLY A 316 16.12 24.83 -8.05
N ALA A 317 15.35 24.40 -9.04
CA ALA A 317 14.96 22.99 -9.16
C ALA A 317 16.08 22.14 -9.77
N LYS A 318 16.26 20.91 -9.24
CA LYS A 318 17.21 19.92 -9.79
C LYS A 318 16.62 19.09 -10.92
N ASP A 319 15.34 18.76 -10.79
CA ASP A 319 14.64 17.85 -11.69
C ASP A 319 13.54 18.58 -12.49
N GLU A 320 13.29 18.09 -13.70
CA GLU A 320 12.17 18.52 -14.53
C GLU A 320 10.83 18.27 -13.84
N ARG A 321 9.87 19.16 -14.05
CA ARG A 321 8.55 19.02 -13.46
C ARG A 321 7.75 17.90 -14.13
N PRO A 322 7.23 16.90 -13.39
CA PRO A 322 6.28 15.96 -13.98
C PRO A 322 4.92 16.61 -14.22
N MET A 323 4.15 16.07 -15.16
CA MET A 323 2.78 16.52 -15.43
C MET A 323 1.92 16.45 -14.16
N ARG A 324 1.01 17.41 -14.01
CA ARG A 324 -0.04 17.39 -12.98
C ARG A 324 -1.35 16.89 -13.58
N SER A 325 -2.06 16.08 -12.80
CA SER A 325 -3.41 15.64 -13.12
C SER A 325 -4.45 16.69 -12.74
N GLN A 326 -5.64 16.61 -13.35
CA GLN A 326 -6.79 17.44 -12.99
C GLN A 326 -7.07 17.42 -11.50
N SER A 327 -7.07 16.25 -10.88
CA SER A 327 -7.44 16.13 -9.49
C SER A 327 -6.36 16.68 -8.53
N SER A 328 -5.09 16.62 -8.93
CA SER A 328 -4.01 17.32 -8.22
C SER A 328 -4.23 18.84 -8.21
N LEU A 329 -4.58 19.42 -9.36
CA LEU A 329 -4.80 20.86 -9.50
C LEU A 329 -6.11 21.31 -8.83
N SER A 330 -7.19 20.53 -8.98
CA SER A 330 -8.48 20.83 -8.34
C SER A 330 -8.41 20.79 -6.83
N LYS A 331 -7.61 19.88 -6.25
CA LYS A 331 -7.34 19.84 -4.80
C LYS A 331 -6.53 21.03 -4.33
N GLU A 332 -5.53 21.48 -5.09
CA GLU A 332 -4.77 22.68 -4.74
C GLU A 332 -5.67 23.92 -4.73
N VAL A 333 -6.52 24.08 -5.77
CA VAL A 333 -7.45 25.21 -5.87
C VAL A 333 -8.52 25.15 -4.78
N SER A 334 -9.17 23.99 -4.59
CA SER A 334 -10.24 23.82 -3.60
C SER A 334 -9.72 23.93 -2.17
N GLY A 335 -8.54 23.37 -1.88
CA GLY A 335 -7.91 23.41 -0.57
C GLY A 335 -7.43 24.79 -0.15
N ARG A 336 -7.30 25.73 -1.10
CA ARG A 336 -6.81 27.10 -0.87
C ARG A 336 -7.78 28.15 -1.40
N LYS A 337 -9.05 27.80 -1.52
CA LYS A 337 -10.12 28.65 -2.06
C LYS A 337 -10.17 30.03 -1.39
N GLU A 338 -9.88 30.09 -0.08
CA GLU A 338 -9.86 31.32 0.71
C GLU A 338 -8.74 32.31 0.32
N PHE A 339 -7.65 31.82 -0.27
CA PHE A 339 -6.55 32.65 -0.76
C PHE A 339 -6.79 33.07 -2.21
N TYR A 340 -7.08 32.09 -3.07
CA TYR A 340 -7.32 32.36 -4.49
C TYR A 340 -8.56 33.23 -4.73
N GLY A 341 -9.63 33.04 -3.96
CA GLY A 341 -10.81 33.90 -4.02
C GLY A 341 -10.55 35.34 -3.58
N LYS A 342 -9.44 35.62 -2.90
CA LYS A 342 -9.00 36.97 -2.49
C LYS A 342 -7.95 37.56 -3.43
N GLY A 343 -7.55 36.85 -4.49
CA GLY A 343 -6.46 37.32 -5.34
C GLY A 343 -5.07 37.20 -4.68
N VAL A 344 -4.89 36.32 -3.69
CA VAL A 344 -3.63 36.21 -2.93
C VAL A 344 -2.97 34.86 -3.18
N VAL A 345 -1.66 34.87 -3.45
CA VAL A 345 -0.85 33.65 -3.56
C VAL A 345 -0.64 33.06 -2.15
N PRO A 346 -1.06 31.80 -1.90
CA PRO A 346 -0.86 31.17 -0.61
C PRO A 346 0.64 30.96 -0.32
N VAL A 347 1.16 31.67 0.67
CA VAL A 347 2.55 31.53 1.14
C VAL A 347 2.72 30.18 1.82
N LEU A 348 3.81 29.47 1.53
CA LEU A 348 4.20 28.31 2.32
C LEU A 348 4.50 28.80 3.73
N SER A 349 3.72 28.39 4.73
CA SER A 349 4.12 28.60 6.12
C SER A 349 5.49 27.98 6.27
N LYS A 350 6.54 28.81 6.43
CA LYS A 350 7.88 28.33 6.76
C LYS A 350 7.67 27.43 7.96
N ALA A 351 7.85 26.11 7.78
CA ALA A 351 7.72 25.18 8.88
C ALA A 351 8.69 25.72 9.93
N ALA A 352 8.15 26.18 11.07
CA ALA A 352 8.98 26.61 12.17
C ALA A 352 9.91 25.42 12.43
N LYS A 353 11.21 25.58 12.13
CA LYS A 353 12.23 24.59 12.44
C LYS A 353 12.02 24.28 13.92
N LYS A 354 11.56 23.08 14.21
CA LYS A 354 11.31 22.62 15.57
C LYS A 354 12.45 21.72 15.98
#